data_AF-A0A961AK38-F1
#
_entry.id   AF-A0A961AK38-F1
#
_cell.length_a   1.000
_cell.length_b   1.000
_cell.length_c   1.000
_cell.angle_alpha   90.00
_cell.angle_beta   90.00
_cell.angle_gamma   90.00
#
_symmetry.space_group_name_H-M   'P 1'
#
loop_
_entity.id
_entity.type
_entity.pdbx_description
1 polymer ?
#
loop_
_entity_poly.entity_id
_entity_poly.type
_entity_poly.pdbx_seq_one_letter_code
_entity_poly.pdbx_strand_id
1 'polypeptide(L)'
;MSKRLFVLTLLVTAVVAGGRIRAETDVPAPESSDSKPWGKITLMPMFLEASQAMMDAYPLPSPVPRWSVPLAEREKLQAFLTEVGVPEAVTTYVSDPAHQAVQAPWLHLFPQVQDVVDLPSEVRLTLYAKLAEFEPNEYQRDPVLMASDTVQEWYASSSLRPELVDLIAGMSYRRGQAWAFS
;
A
#
# COMPACT_ATOMS: atom_id res chain seq x y z
N MET A 1 21.25 2.82 30.20
CA MET A 1 19.90 2.20 30.11
C MET A 1 19.07 3.08 29.18
N SER A 2 19.12 2.87 27.85
CA SER A 2 18.30 1.93 27.05
C SER A 2 16.80 2.18 27.28
N LYS A 3 15.99 2.59 26.30
CA LYS A 3 15.82 2.04 24.95
C LYS A 3 15.44 3.14 23.95
N ARG A 4 16.14 3.23 22.81
CA ARG A 4 15.71 4.02 21.64
C ARG A 4 14.82 3.13 20.79
N LEU A 5 13.56 3.54 20.62
CA LEU A 5 12.57 2.92 19.76
C LEU A 5 12.91 3.33 18.31
N PHE A 6 13.45 2.40 17.53
CA PHE A 6 13.61 2.57 16.09
C PHE A 6 12.25 2.28 15.44
N VAL A 7 11.58 3.31 14.93
CA VAL A 7 10.37 3.17 14.12
C VAL A 7 10.80 3.27 12.66
N LEU A 8 10.58 2.18 11.93
CA LEU A 8 10.95 2.02 10.53
C LEU A 8 9.91 2.74 9.67
N THR A 9 10.16 4.00 9.34
CA THR A 9 9.36 4.73 8.35
C THR A 9 9.71 4.20 6.96
N LEU A 10 8.87 3.31 6.43
CA LEU A 10 8.95 2.91 5.02
C LEU A 10 8.24 3.99 4.21
N LEU A 11 8.96 5.08 3.98
CA LEU A 11 8.61 6.08 2.99
C LEU A 11 8.77 5.37 1.64
N VAL A 12 7.67 5.20 0.91
CA VAL A 12 7.74 4.95 -0.54
C VAL A 12 8.20 6.27 -1.16
N THR A 13 9.49 6.56 -0.99
CA THR A 13 10.18 7.54 -1.81
C THR A 13 10.26 6.88 -3.18
N ALA A 14 9.55 7.42 -4.16
CA ALA A 14 9.89 7.19 -5.55
C ALA A 14 11.32 7.70 -5.73
N VAL A 15 12.30 6.81 -5.53
CA VAL A 15 13.66 7.22 -5.70
C VAL A 15 13.95 7.23 -7.18
N VAL A 16 14.07 8.44 -7.70
CA VAL A 16 14.80 8.75 -8.91
C VAL A 16 16.24 8.27 -8.70
N ALA A 17 16.60 7.07 -9.16
CA ALA A 17 18.03 6.82 -9.40
C ALA A 17 18.51 7.85 -10.40
N GLY A 18 19.75 8.28 -10.23
CA GLY A 18 20.49 9.16 -11.12
C GLY A 18 20.72 8.63 -12.54
N GLY A 19 19.86 7.78 -13.07
CA GLY A 19 19.54 7.84 -14.48
C GLY A 19 18.87 9.19 -14.71
N ARG A 20 19.42 10.01 -15.60
CA ARG A 20 18.68 11.15 -16.12
C ARG A 20 17.30 10.62 -16.51
N ILE A 21 16.27 10.95 -15.73
CA ILE A 21 14.92 11.00 -16.25
C ILE A 21 15.06 12.07 -17.31
N ARG A 22 15.32 11.64 -18.54
CA ARG A 22 14.84 12.34 -19.69
C ARG A 22 13.34 12.33 -19.42
N ALA A 23 12.85 13.41 -18.82
CA ALA A 23 11.46 13.74 -18.96
C ALA A 23 11.27 13.64 -20.46
N GLU A 24 10.56 12.62 -20.91
CA GLU A 24 10.03 12.63 -22.25
C GLU A 24 9.08 13.81 -22.21
N THR A 25 9.64 14.99 -22.51
CA THR A 25 8.93 16.25 -22.73
C THR A 25 8.21 16.12 -24.06
N ASP A 26 7.49 15.03 -24.26
CA ASP A 26 6.50 14.93 -25.30
C ASP A 26 5.26 15.63 -24.74
N VAL A 27 5.40 16.94 -24.56
CA VAL A 27 4.26 17.82 -24.37
C VAL A 27 3.49 17.69 -25.68
N PRO A 28 2.30 17.06 -25.69
CA PRO A 28 1.56 16.92 -26.93
C PRO A 28 1.34 18.31 -27.52
N ALA A 29 1.54 18.42 -28.83
CA ALA A 29 1.45 19.69 -29.53
C ALA A 29 0.12 20.36 -29.20
N PRO A 30 0.11 21.69 -28.97
CA PRO A 30 -1.08 22.39 -28.53
C PRO A 30 -2.21 22.19 -29.56
N GLU A 31 -3.32 21.62 -29.10
CA GLU A 31 -4.52 21.46 -29.93
C GLU A 31 -5.26 22.79 -30.00
N SER A 32 -5.69 23.18 -31.20
CA SER A 32 -6.48 24.40 -31.38
C SER A 32 -7.85 24.11 -31.96
N SER A 33 -8.90 24.61 -31.32
CA SER A 33 -10.27 24.53 -31.84
C SER A 33 -10.76 25.89 -32.34
N ASP A 34 -11.48 25.87 -33.47
CA ASP A 34 -12.21 27.03 -33.98
C ASP A 34 -13.58 27.09 -33.28
N SER A 35 -13.68 27.80 -32.16
CA SER A 35 -14.93 27.91 -31.39
C SER A 35 -15.46 29.34 -31.35
N LYS A 36 -16.25 29.71 -32.36
CA LYS A 36 -17.04 30.96 -32.29
C LYS A 36 -18.24 30.74 -31.36
N PRO A 37 -18.55 31.66 -30.42
CA PRO A 37 -18.24 33.09 -30.44
C PRO A 37 -16.91 33.54 -29.81
N TRP A 38 -16.10 32.64 -29.26
CA TRP A 38 -14.94 32.97 -28.42
C TRP A 38 -13.59 33.04 -29.16
N GLY A 39 -13.54 32.65 -30.43
CA GLY A 39 -12.33 32.69 -31.26
C GLY A 39 -11.57 31.37 -31.22
N LYS A 40 -10.25 31.43 -31.47
CA LYS A 40 -9.38 30.25 -31.49
C LYS A 40 -8.94 29.93 -30.07
N ILE A 41 -9.33 28.76 -29.56
CA ILE A 41 -8.89 28.29 -28.24
C ILE A 41 -7.72 27.33 -28.45
N THR A 42 -6.61 27.56 -27.76
CA THR A 42 -5.42 26.69 -27.78
C THR A 42 -5.31 26.00 -26.42
N LEU A 43 -5.30 24.67 -26.41
CA LEU A 43 -5.08 23.86 -25.21
C LEU A 43 -3.58 23.60 -25.04
N MET A 44 -3.03 23.92 -23.88
CA MET A 44 -1.64 23.61 -23.54
C MET A 44 -1.62 22.86 -22.21
N PRO A 45 -1.29 21.55 -22.18
CA PRO A 45 -1.14 20.85 -20.93
C PRO A 45 0.08 21.40 -20.19
N MET A 46 -0.13 21.80 -18.94
CA MET A 46 0.94 22.18 -18.04
C MET A 46 0.92 21.27 -16.83
N PHE A 47 2.09 20.74 -16.47
CA PHE A 47 2.25 20.00 -15.23
C PHE A 47 2.29 21.02 -14.09
N LEU A 48 1.29 20.96 -13.21
CA LEU A 48 1.27 21.75 -11.99
C LEU A 48 1.94 20.93 -10.89
N GLU A 49 2.94 21.51 -10.23
CA GLU A 49 3.44 20.96 -8.97
C GLU A 49 2.34 21.07 -7.90
N ALA A 50 2.19 20.04 -7.07
CA ALA A 50 1.28 20.10 -5.94
C ALA A 50 1.74 21.21 -4.97
N SER A 51 0.83 22.10 -4.58
CA SER A 51 1.18 23.18 -3.65
C SER A 51 1.54 22.61 -2.28
N GLN A 52 2.43 23.27 -1.55
CA GLN A 52 2.79 22.84 -0.19
C GLN A 52 1.56 22.72 0.72
N ALA A 53 0.61 23.64 0.60
CA ALA A 53 -0.65 23.59 1.34
C ALA A 53 -1.51 22.36 1.00
N MET A 54 -1.48 21.87 -0.24
CA MET A 54 -2.15 20.63 -0.64
C MET A 54 -1.43 19.40 -0.06
N MET A 55 -0.10 19.40 -0.07
CA MET A 55 0.71 18.33 0.51
C MET A 55 0.54 18.25 2.03
N ASP A 56 0.52 19.40 2.71
CA ASP A 56 0.35 19.49 4.17
C ASP A 56 -1.06 19.06 4.61
N ALA A 57 -2.06 19.24 3.75
CA ALA A 57 -3.44 18.83 3.99
C ALA A 57 -3.69 17.34 3.73
N TYR A 58 -2.73 16.62 3.13
CA TYR A 58 -2.85 15.19 2.88
C TYR A 58 -2.41 14.41 4.13
N PRO A 59 -3.34 13.78 4.87
CA PRO A 59 -2.96 13.02 6.05
C PRO A 59 -2.08 11.85 5.63
N LEU A 60 -0.94 11.68 6.32
CA LEU A 60 -0.15 10.47 6.17
C LEU A 60 -0.99 9.26 6.60
N PRO A 61 -0.86 8.12 5.90
CA PRO A 61 -1.53 6.91 6.32
C PRO A 61 -1.06 6.51 7.72
N SER A 62 -1.96 5.89 8.48
CA SER A 62 -1.64 5.40 9.82
C SER A 62 -0.49 4.39 9.75
N PRO A 63 0.54 4.52 10.60
CA PRO A 63 1.62 3.53 10.67
C PRO A 63 1.19 2.24 11.38
N VAL A 64 -0.02 2.21 11.96
CA VAL A 64 -0.56 1.03 12.66
C VAL A 64 -1.24 0.13 11.64
N PRO A 65 -0.78 -1.13 11.47
CA PRO A 65 -1.43 -2.09 10.59
C PRO A 65 -2.88 -2.31 11.01
N ARG A 66 -3.77 -2.37 10.03
CA ARG A 66 -5.21 -2.52 10.26
C ARG A 66 -5.78 -3.51 9.26
N TRP A 67 -6.50 -4.50 9.77
CA TRP A 67 -7.38 -5.35 8.97
C TRP A 67 -8.83 -5.08 9.35
N SER A 68 -9.73 -5.05 8.39
CA SER A 68 -11.14 -4.78 8.65
C SER A 68 -12.00 -5.90 8.11
N VAL A 69 -12.95 -6.34 8.93
CA VAL A 69 -13.95 -7.34 8.56
C VAL A 69 -15.34 -6.81 8.94
N PRO A 70 -16.43 -7.33 8.33
CA PRO A 70 -17.78 -6.98 8.77
C PRO A 70 -17.95 -7.34 10.25
N LEU A 71 -18.60 -6.47 11.02
CA LEU A 71 -18.85 -6.71 12.45
C LEU A 71 -19.68 -8.00 12.69
N ALA A 72 -20.50 -8.39 11.71
CA ALA A 72 -21.26 -9.63 11.72
C ALA A 72 -20.37 -10.89 11.74
N GLU A 73 -19.13 -10.81 11.24
CA GLU A 73 -18.17 -11.92 11.22
C GLU A 73 -17.38 -12.06 12.54
N ARG A 74 -17.64 -11.20 13.53
CA ARG A 74 -16.90 -11.20 14.81
C ARG A 74 -16.85 -12.57 15.49
N GLU A 75 -17.96 -13.29 15.51
CA GLU A 75 -18.05 -14.62 16.14
C GLU A 75 -17.28 -15.69 15.36
N LYS A 76 -17.07 -15.49 14.06
CA LYS A 76 -16.34 -16.40 13.16
C LYS A 76 -14.91 -15.97 12.91
N LEU A 77 -14.48 -14.83 13.46
CA LEU A 77 -13.18 -14.23 13.18
C LEU A 77 -12.01 -15.20 13.39
N GLN A 78 -12.01 -15.90 14.52
CA GLN A 78 -10.94 -16.83 14.84
C GLN A 78 -10.86 -18.00 13.85
N ALA A 79 -12.01 -18.54 13.46
CA ALA A 79 -12.11 -19.60 12.46
C ALA A 79 -11.66 -19.10 11.08
N PHE A 80 -12.09 -17.91 10.68
CA PHE A 80 -11.68 -17.25 9.44
C PHE A 80 -10.15 -17.08 9.35
N LEU A 81 -9.52 -16.53 10.39
CA LEU A 81 -8.08 -16.31 10.41
C LEU A 81 -7.30 -17.64 10.40
N THR A 82 -7.81 -18.64 11.11
CA THR A 82 -7.22 -19.99 11.13
C THR A 82 -7.34 -20.68 9.77
N GLU A 83 -8.49 -20.56 9.10
CA GLU A 83 -8.75 -21.14 7.78
C GLU A 83 -7.80 -20.60 6.71
N VAL A 84 -7.51 -19.29 6.74
CA VAL A 84 -6.56 -18.68 5.79
C VAL A 84 -5.10 -18.87 6.17
N GLY A 85 -4.82 -19.54 7.29
CA GLY A 85 -3.47 -19.93 7.72
C GLY A 85 -2.73 -18.90 8.58
N VAL A 86 -3.42 -17.92 9.17
CA VAL A 86 -2.79 -16.97 10.10
C VAL A 86 -2.29 -17.71 11.34
N PRO A 87 -1.03 -17.52 11.78
CA PRO A 87 -0.49 -18.20 12.94
C PRO A 87 -1.36 -18.02 14.19
N GLU A 88 -1.47 -19.06 15.02
CA GLU A 88 -2.33 -19.08 16.21
C GLU A 88 -2.05 -17.93 17.18
N ALA A 89 -0.78 -17.57 17.36
CA ALA A 89 -0.37 -16.45 18.21
C ALA A 89 -0.96 -15.11 17.71
N VAL A 90 -0.90 -14.86 16.40
CA VAL A 90 -1.46 -13.65 15.77
C VAL A 90 -2.98 -13.68 15.85
N THR A 91 -3.59 -14.82 15.51
CA THR A 91 -5.05 -15.02 15.56
C THR A 91 -5.60 -14.76 16.96
N THR A 92 -4.95 -15.30 18.00
CA THR A 92 -5.33 -15.08 19.40
C THR A 92 -5.18 -13.61 19.78
N TYR A 93 -4.06 -13.00 19.40
CA TYR A 93 -3.78 -11.58 19.68
C TYR A 93 -4.84 -10.65 19.08
N VAL A 94 -5.13 -10.77 17.78
CA VAL A 94 -6.10 -9.87 17.11
C VAL A 94 -7.56 -10.18 17.47
N SER A 95 -7.83 -11.36 18.03
CA SER A 95 -9.16 -11.74 18.52
C SER A 95 -9.47 -11.14 19.91
N ASP A 96 -8.45 -10.67 20.65
CA ASP A 96 -8.65 -9.95 21.91
C ASP A 96 -9.37 -8.61 21.65
N PRO A 97 -10.49 -8.31 22.33
CA PRO A 97 -11.17 -7.02 22.23
C PRO A 97 -10.27 -5.79 22.49
N ALA A 98 -9.17 -5.93 23.23
CA ALA A 98 -8.18 -4.87 23.45
C ALA A 98 -7.41 -4.48 22.17
N HIS A 99 -7.36 -5.37 21.18
CA HIS A 99 -6.70 -5.17 19.88
C HIS A 99 -7.71 -4.97 18.75
N GLN A 100 -8.93 -4.55 19.11
CA GLN A 100 -10.03 -4.31 18.20
C GLN A 100 -10.63 -2.91 18.40
N ALA A 101 -11.17 -2.35 17.31
CA ALA A 101 -12.06 -1.20 17.38
C ALA A 101 -13.34 -1.50 16.60
N VAL A 102 -14.48 -1.24 17.23
CA VAL A 102 -15.79 -1.38 16.59
C VAL A 102 -16.19 -0.03 16.01
N GLN A 103 -16.35 0.02 14.70
CA GLN A 103 -16.89 1.17 13.97
C GLN A 103 -17.91 0.64 12.97
N ALA A 104 -19.16 0.46 13.41
CA ALA A 104 -20.20 -0.17 12.61
C ALA A 104 -20.30 0.46 11.20
N PRO A 105 -20.35 -0.36 10.12
CA PRO A 105 -20.58 -1.81 10.13
C PRO A 105 -19.30 -2.67 10.27
N TRP A 106 -18.16 -2.08 10.60
CA TRP A 106 -16.84 -2.71 10.58
C TRP A 106 -16.31 -3.07 11.97
N LEU A 107 -15.53 -4.14 12.00
CA LEU A 107 -14.62 -4.50 13.08
C LEU A 107 -13.20 -4.32 12.55
N HIS A 108 -12.44 -3.43 13.18
CA HIS A 108 -11.03 -3.20 12.89
C HIS A 108 -10.18 -4.04 13.85
N LEU A 109 -9.18 -4.71 13.29
CA LEU A 109 -8.21 -5.54 13.97
C LEU A 109 -6.83 -4.89 13.84
N PHE A 110 -6.07 -4.85 14.92
CA PHE A 110 -4.75 -4.21 14.96
C PHE A 110 -3.67 -5.24 15.28
N PRO A 111 -3.17 -6.00 14.28
CA PRO A 111 -2.04 -6.91 14.49
C PRO A 111 -0.77 -6.12 14.83
N GLN A 112 0.20 -6.80 15.46
CA GLN A 112 1.50 -6.16 15.68
C GLN A 112 2.23 -6.00 14.35
N VAL A 113 3.07 -4.97 14.26
CA VAL A 113 3.90 -4.75 13.06
C VAL A 113 4.74 -5.98 12.75
N GLN A 114 5.35 -6.61 13.76
CA GLN A 114 6.18 -7.77 13.57
C GLN A 114 5.38 -8.98 13.06
N ASP A 115 4.15 -9.17 13.55
CA ASP A 115 3.26 -10.22 13.03
C ASP A 115 2.98 -10.03 11.55
N VAL A 116 2.76 -8.77 11.12
CA VAL A 116 2.54 -8.44 9.71
C VAL A 116 3.83 -8.61 8.91
N VAL A 117 5.00 -8.26 9.42
CA VAL A 117 6.28 -8.44 8.72
C VAL A 117 6.60 -9.93 8.54
N ASP A 118 6.36 -10.74 9.56
CA ASP A 118 6.71 -12.17 9.58
C ASP A 118 5.64 -13.07 8.95
N LEU A 119 4.51 -12.51 8.51
CA LEU A 119 3.48 -13.27 7.80
C LEU A 119 4.09 -13.96 6.56
N PRO A 120 3.97 -15.29 6.45
CA PRO A 120 4.42 -16.02 5.27
C PRO A 120 3.73 -15.56 4.00
N SER A 121 4.43 -15.64 2.86
CA SER A 121 3.95 -15.11 1.58
C SER A 121 2.64 -15.78 1.12
N GLU A 122 2.50 -17.08 1.37
CA GLU A 122 1.30 -17.87 1.08
C GLU A 122 0.11 -17.47 1.95
N VAL A 123 0.34 -17.14 3.23
CA VAL A 123 -0.69 -16.65 4.14
C VAL A 123 -1.10 -15.23 3.75
N ARG A 124 -0.15 -14.38 3.34
CA ARG A 124 -0.46 -13.07 2.76
C ARG A 124 -1.38 -13.17 1.57
N LEU A 125 -1.07 -14.06 0.62
CA LEU A 125 -1.88 -14.26 -0.57
C LEU A 125 -3.33 -14.61 -0.21
N THR A 126 -3.54 -15.57 0.68
CA THR A 126 -4.89 -16.02 1.07
C THR A 126 -5.62 -14.98 1.92
N LEU A 127 -4.97 -14.46 2.96
CA LEU A 127 -5.54 -13.46 3.86
C LEU A 127 -5.88 -12.18 3.11
N TYR A 128 -4.96 -11.64 2.31
CA TYR A 128 -5.17 -10.36 1.63
C TYR A 128 -6.19 -10.48 0.50
N ALA A 129 -6.29 -11.64 -0.17
CA ALA A 129 -7.38 -11.90 -1.10
C ALA A 129 -8.75 -11.83 -0.43
N LYS A 130 -8.87 -12.34 0.81
CA LYS A 130 -10.11 -12.24 1.59
C LYS A 130 -10.38 -10.83 2.11
N LEU A 131 -9.36 -10.16 2.66
CA LEU A 131 -9.51 -8.79 3.14
C LEU A 131 -9.86 -7.81 2.02
N ALA A 132 -9.36 -8.05 0.79
CA ALA A 132 -9.68 -7.27 -0.40
C ALA A 132 -11.18 -7.29 -0.77
N GLU A 133 -11.94 -8.28 -0.32
CA GLU A 133 -13.40 -8.33 -0.52
C GLU A 133 -14.12 -7.23 0.29
N PHE A 134 -13.48 -6.68 1.32
CA PHE A 134 -14.04 -5.66 2.19
C PHE A 134 -13.49 -4.27 1.88
N GLU A 135 -14.40 -3.33 1.74
CA GLU A 135 -14.11 -1.96 1.32
C GLU A 135 -13.00 -1.26 2.13
N PRO A 136 -12.93 -1.37 3.47
CA PRO A 136 -11.96 -0.58 4.22
C PRO A 136 -10.49 -1.03 4.11
N ASN A 137 -10.19 -2.11 3.38
CA ASN A 137 -8.84 -2.68 3.23
C ASN A 137 -8.23 -2.27 1.88
N GLU A 138 -8.06 -0.95 1.68
CA GLU A 138 -7.60 -0.37 0.42
C GLU A 138 -6.28 -0.95 -0.09
N TYR A 139 -5.30 -1.19 0.79
CA TYR A 139 -3.98 -1.69 0.39
C TYR A 139 -3.99 -3.17 0.00
N GLN A 140 -4.94 -3.95 0.51
CA GLN A 140 -5.12 -5.35 0.10
C GLN A 140 -5.92 -5.45 -1.19
N ARG A 141 -6.91 -4.57 -1.35
CA ARG A 141 -7.75 -4.47 -2.56
C ARG A 141 -6.94 -4.00 -3.76
N ASP A 142 -6.24 -2.89 -3.59
CA ASP A 142 -5.49 -2.16 -4.61
C ASP A 142 -3.99 -2.10 -4.25
N PRO A 143 -3.28 -3.25 -4.19
CA PRO A 143 -1.86 -3.30 -3.85
C PRO A 143 -0.99 -2.72 -4.96
N VAL A 144 0.25 -2.36 -4.63
CA VAL A 144 1.27 -2.03 -5.62
C VAL A 144 1.63 -3.31 -6.37
N LEU A 145 1.44 -3.30 -7.69
CA LEU A 145 1.79 -4.41 -8.58
C LEU A 145 3.12 -4.14 -9.28
N MET A 146 4.09 -5.01 -9.05
CA MET A 146 5.40 -4.97 -9.68
C MET A 146 5.45 -6.03 -10.79
N ALA A 147 5.57 -5.57 -12.03
CA ALA A 147 5.50 -6.40 -13.24
C ALA A 147 6.86 -6.99 -13.68
N SER A 148 7.92 -6.79 -12.89
CA SER A 148 9.24 -7.38 -13.11
C SER A 148 9.31 -8.83 -12.63
N ASP A 149 10.37 -9.53 -13.03
CA ASP A 149 10.58 -10.92 -12.63
C ASP A 149 10.87 -11.01 -11.12
N THR A 150 11.60 -10.02 -10.59
CA THR A 150 11.96 -9.91 -9.17
C THR A 150 11.61 -8.54 -8.61
N VAL A 151 11.41 -8.47 -7.29
CA VAL A 151 11.21 -7.19 -6.58
C VAL A 151 12.47 -6.31 -6.68
N GLN A 152 13.65 -6.92 -6.65
CA GLN A 152 14.92 -6.21 -6.77
C GLN A 152 15.05 -5.48 -8.11
N GLU A 153 14.64 -6.11 -9.21
CA GLU A 153 14.63 -5.49 -10.54
C GLU A 153 13.72 -4.26 -10.59
N TRP A 154 12.53 -4.33 -9.98
CA TRP A 154 11.61 -3.20 -9.89
C TRP A 154 12.27 -1.97 -9.25
N TYR A 155 13.11 -2.21 -8.23
CA TYR A 155 13.81 -1.17 -7.48
C TYR A 155 15.24 -0.90 -7.96
N ALA A 156 15.69 -1.47 -9.07
CA ALA A 156 17.08 -1.34 -9.54
C ALA A 156 17.49 0.10 -9.86
N SER A 157 16.54 0.91 -10.34
CA SER A 157 16.71 2.35 -10.55
C SER A 157 16.17 3.18 -9.38
N SER A 158 16.16 2.63 -8.18
CA SER A 158 15.90 3.37 -6.95
C SER A 158 17.20 3.58 -6.18
N SER A 159 17.32 4.66 -5.41
CA SER A 159 18.37 4.84 -4.38
C SER A 159 17.87 4.36 -3.00
N LEU A 160 16.94 3.39 -2.97
CA LEU A 160 16.62 2.69 -1.73
C LEU A 160 17.80 1.84 -1.29
N ARG A 161 17.98 1.73 0.03
CA ARG A 161 19.04 0.87 0.59
C ARG A 161 18.67 -0.60 0.39
N PRO A 162 19.63 -1.49 0.12
CA PRO A 162 19.35 -2.91 -0.16
C PRO A 162 18.50 -3.59 0.91
N GLU A 163 18.75 -3.30 2.19
CA GLU A 163 17.99 -3.90 3.29
C GLU A 163 16.50 -3.50 3.30
N LEU A 164 16.14 -2.35 2.72
CA LEU A 164 14.74 -1.95 2.55
C LEU A 164 14.10 -2.71 1.39
N VAL A 165 14.85 -2.93 0.30
CA VAL A 165 14.37 -3.73 -0.83
C VAL A 165 14.17 -5.18 -0.41
N ASP A 166 15.06 -5.73 0.41
CA ASP A 166 14.94 -7.08 0.96
C ASP A 166 13.72 -7.21 1.89
N LEU A 167 13.45 -6.18 2.71
CA LEU A 167 12.24 -6.15 3.54
C LEU A 167 10.97 -6.10 2.68
N ILE A 168 10.93 -5.24 1.66
CA ILE A 168 9.79 -5.17 0.71
C ILE A 168 9.61 -6.51 0.01
N ALA A 169 10.69 -7.13 -0.44
CA ALA A 169 10.66 -8.44 -1.07
C ALA A 169 10.11 -9.52 -0.13
N GLY A 170 10.54 -9.52 1.14
CA GLY A 170 10.03 -10.44 2.16
C GLY A 170 8.54 -10.27 2.48
N MET A 171 8.02 -9.06 2.35
CA MET A 171 6.59 -8.75 2.54
C MET A 171 5.76 -8.87 1.25
N SER A 172 6.41 -9.12 0.12
CA SER A 172 5.73 -9.26 -1.18
C SER A 172 5.18 -10.67 -1.38
N TYR A 173 4.14 -10.79 -2.20
CA TYR A 173 3.49 -12.06 -2.53
C TYR A 173 3.08 -12.12 -3.99
N ARG A 174 2.91 -13.33 -4.53
CA ARG A 174 2.56 -13.52 -5.95
C ARG A 174 1.07 -13.37 -6.17
N ARG A 175 0.67 -12.44 -7.05
CA ARG A 175 -0.72 -12.27 -7.52
C ARG A 175 -0.74 -12.43 -9.04
N GLY A 176 -1.05 -13.64 -9.50
CA GLY A 176 -0.91 -14.00 -10.92
C GLY A 176 0.55 -13.97 -11.35
N GLN A 177 0.86 -13.20 -12.39
CA GLN A 177 2.24 -13.04 -12.90
C GLN A 177 3.01 -11.88 -12.25
N ALA A 178 2.34 -11.04 -11.45
CA ALA A 178 2.97 -9.89 -10.80
C ALA A 178 3.33 -10.19 -9.34
N TRP A 179 4.28 -9.43 -8.80
CA TRP A 179 4.47 -9.30 -7.36
C TRP A 179 3.52 -8.22 -6.82
N ALA A 180 2.91 -8.48 -5.67
CA ALA A 180 2.05 -7.54 -4.96
C ALA A 180 2.69 -7.14 -3.63
N PHE A 181 2.56 -5.86 -3.28
CA PHE A 181 2.96 -5.29 -2.00
C PHE A 181 1.83 -4.44 -1.42
N SER A 182 1.48 -4.70 -0.15
CA SER A 182 0.39 -4.07 0.60
C SER A 182 0.88 -3.53 1.94
#